data_AF-A0A255T918-F1
#
_entry.id   AF-A0A255T918-F1
#
_cell.length_a   1.000
_cell.length_b   1.000
_cell.length_c   1.000
_cell.angle_alpha   90.00
_cell.angle_beta   90.00
_cell.angle_gamma   90.00
#
_symmetry.space_group_name_H-M   'P 1'
#
loop_
_entity.id
_entity.type
_entity.pdbx_description
1 polymer ?
#
loop_
_entity_poly.entity_id
_entity_poly.type
_entity_poly.pdbx_seq_one_letter_code
_entity_poly.pdbx_strand_id
1 'polypeptide(L)'
;MTHKDEVQVVFTIVVGIATIITSFVNVYLVKCQLDINKEQTALQKSQNQPIFDILVRQQQDSDDGKYGTDFMEVRNIGSKVKYCKVESTVFFCLSKHYLSQRDSLYAEIKDYFYATVNSNVGDGLIMQQWCPGNNRIFCEGYNKAIHDSHDGIHYFYDKVILLKIDYQDILDENHTQYYKDNIQISEEQYNHYFESSSASWGVHFFTLRDDIYKDMKKKMDEGKLSDNINR
;
A
#
# COMPACT_ATOMS: atom_id res chain seq x y z
N MET A 1 -54.71 31.66 -58.33
CA MET A 1 -54.85 31.08 -56.97
C MET A 1 -53.68 30.12 -56.78
N THR A 2 -52.45 30.65 -56.77
CA THR A 2 -51.25 29.85 -57.09
C THR A 2 -49.98 30.29 -56.36
N HIS A 3 -49.77 31.58 -56.06
CA HIS A 3 -48.55 32.00 -55.33
C HIS A 3 -48.58 31.78 -53.81
N LYS A 4 -49.75 31.77 -53.17
CA LYS A 4 -49.85 31.57 -51.71
C LYS A 4 -49.56 30.11 -51.31
N ASP A 5 -50.02 29.16 -52.12
CA ASP A 5 -49.89 27.72 -51.82
C ASP A 5 -48.45 27.24 -52.05
N GLU A 6 -47.74 27.73 -53.07
CA GLU A 6 -46.32 27.43 -53.30
C GLU A 6 -45.42 28.00 -52.19
N VAL A 7 -45.68 29.23 -51.73
CA VAL A 7 -44.93 29.84 -50.62
C VAL A 7 -45.14 29.05 -49.33
N GLN A 8 -46.36 28.53 -49.10
CA GLN A 8 -46.69 27.75 -47.92
C GLN A 8 -45.97 26.38 -47.91
N VAL A 9 -45.84 25.74 -49.06
CA VAL A 9 -45.09 24.48 -49.21
C VAL A 9 -43.58 24.70 -48.94
N VAL A 10 -42.98 25.74 -49.51
CA VAL A 10 -41.56 26.07 -49.27
C VAL A 10 -41.32 26.39 -47.80
N PHE A 11 -42.20 27.16 -47.16
CA PHE A 11 -42.08 27.48 -45.73
C PHE A 11 -42.13 26.22 -44.85
N THR A 12 -43.02 25.27 -45.19
CA THR A 12 -43.17 24.02 -44.44
C THR A 12 -41.93 23.13 -44.57
N ILE A 13 -41.31 23.08 -45.76
CA ILE A 13 -40.06 22.36 -45.99
C ILE A 13 -38.92 22.98 -45.19
N VAL A 14 -38.79 24.31 -45.19
CA VAL A 14 -37.76 25.03 -44.43
C VAL A 14 -37.91 24.81 -42.92
N VAL A 15 -39.14 24.87 -42.40
CA VAL A 15 -39.43 24.58 -40.99
C VAL A 15 -39.13 23.11 -40.66
N GLY A 16 -39.49 22.17 -41.54
CA GLY A 16 -39.17 20.75 -41.38
C GLY A 16 -37.66 20.49 -41.30
N ILE A 17 -36.87 21.07 -42.21
CA ILE A 17 -35.41 20.95 -42.21
C ILE A 17 -34.81 21.58 -40.95
N ALA A 18 -35.26 22.77 -40.56
CA ALA A 18 -34.81 23.43 -39.34
C ALA A 18 -35.09 22.58 -38.08
N THR A 19 -36.22 21.87 -38.03
CA THR A 19 -36.61 20.99 -36.92
C THR A 19 -35.73 19.73 -36.85
N ILE A 20 -35.36 19.17 -38.02
CA ILE A 20 -34.43 18.03 -38.09
C ILE A 20 -33.03 18.45 -37.62
N ILE A 21 -32.53 19.59 -38.10
CA ILE A 21 -31.21 20.12 -37.71
C ILE A 21 -31.17 20.39 -36.20
N THR A 22 -32.18 21.07 -35.65
CA THR A 22 -32.26 21.32 -34.20
C THR A 22 -32.36 20.04 -33.38
N SER A 23 -33.04 19.01 -33.88
CA SER A 23 -33.08 17.69 -33.24
C SER A 23 -31.70 17.03 -33.18
N PHE A 24 -30.94 17.04 -34.28
CA PHE A 24 -29.57 16.51 -34.30
C PHE A 24 -28.63 17.28 -33.37
N VAL A 25 -28.71 18.62 -33.36
CA VAL A 25 -27.92 19.47 -32.46
C VAL A 25 -28.27 19.19 -31.00
N ASN A 26 -29.56 19.03 -30.66
CA ASN A 26 -29.97 18.70 -29.29
C ASN A 26 -29.47 17.32 -28.86
N VAL A 27 -29.54 16.30 -29.72
CA VAL A 27 -29.00 14.96 -29.41
C VAL A 27 -27.49 15.02 -29.21
N TYR A 28 -26.78 15.80 -30.03
CA TYR A 28 -25.34 16.01 -29.87
C TYR A 28 -24.99 16.75 -28.56
N LEU A 29 -25.72 17.82 -28.23
CA LEU A 29 -25.54 18.56 -26.98
C LEU A 29 -25.80 17.69 -25.75
N VAL A 30 -26.84 16.85 -25.77
CA VAL A 30 -27.12 15.90 -24.68
C VAL A 30 -25.97 14.91 -24.50
N LYS A 31 -25.37 14.41 -25.58
CA LYS A 31 -24.18 13.54 -25.49
C LYS A 31 -23.00 14.27 -24.86
N CYS A 32 -22.66 15.47 -25.33
CA CYS A 32 -21.59 16.27 -24.74
C CYS A 32 -21.84 16.57 -23.25
N GLN A 33 -23.08 16.88 -22.86
CA GLN A 33 -23.46 17.13 -21.47
C GLN A 33 -23.25 15.88 -20.60
N LEU A 34 -23.58 14.68 -21.11
CA LEU A 34 -23.36 13.43 -20.41
C LEU A 34 -21.87 13.16 -20.17
N ASP A 35 -21.03 13.42 -21.17
CA ASP A 35 -19.60 13.19 -21.05
C ASP A 35 -18.94 14.17 -20.06
N ILE A 36 -19.31 15.46 -20.12
CA ILE A 36 -18.87 16.46 -19.13
C ILE A 36 -19.32 16.07 -17.71
N ASN A 37 -20.56 15.62 -17.54
CA ASN A 37 -21.06 15.20 -16.23
C ASN A 37 -20.32 13.97 -15.69
N LYS A 38 -19.95 13.01 -16.55
CA LYS A 38 -19.12 11.87 -16.15
C LYS A 38 -17.74 12.31 -15.69
N GLU A 39 -17.10 13.21 -16.44
CA GLU A 39 -15.78 13.76 -16.08
C GLU A 39 -15.85 14.54 -14.76
N GLN A 40 -16.85 15.39 -14.58
CA GLN A 40 -17.07 16.12 -13.32
C GLN A 40 -17.33 15.17 -12.15
N THR A 41 -18.11 14.11 -12.37
CA THR A 41 -18.35 13.08 -11.34
C THR A 41 -17.05 12.36 -10.98
N ALA A 42 -16.23 12.00 -11.97
CA ALA A 42 -14.92 11.37 -11.73
C ALA A 42 -13.97 12.29 -10.95
N LEU A 43 -13.94 13.58 -11.29
CA LEU A 43 -13.14 14.58 -10.58
C LEU A 43 -13.62 14.77 -9.13
N GLN A 44 -14.93 14.86 -8.90
CA GLN A 44 -15.49 14.93 -7.55
C GLN A 44 -15.22 13.65 -6.74
N LYS A 45 -15.31 12.47 -7.38
CA LYS A 45 -14.94 11.19 -6.75
C LYS A 45 -13.48 11.18 -6.33
N SER A 46 -12.58 11.65 -7.20
CA SER A 46 -11.14 11.71 -6.91
C SER A 46 -10.79 12.71 -5.80
N GLN A 47 -11.50 13.83 -5.72
CA GLN A 47 -11.27 14.84 -4.67
C GLN A 47 -11.79 14.41 -3.29
N ASN A 48 -12.75 13.47 -3.24
CA ASN A 48 -13.39 13.01 -2.02
C ASN A 48 -12.88 11.64 -1.53
N GLN A 49 -11.67 11.24 -1.93
CA GLN A 49 -11.07 10.01 -1.41
C GLN A 49 -10.42 10.23 -0.03
N PRO A 50 -10.39 9.21 0.84
CA PRO A 50 -9.57 9.25 2.04
C PRO A 50 -8.08 9.32 1.67
N ILE A 51 -7.30 9.90 2.57
CA ILE A 51 -5.85 9.96 2.46
C ILE A 51 -5.31 9.36 3.75
N PHE A 52 -4.63 8.23 3.63
CA PHE A 52 -4.05 7.56 4.79
C PHE A 52 -2.61 8.04 5.02
N ASP A 53 -2.39 8.62 6.19
CA ASP A 53 -1.07 8.98 6.70
C ASP A 53 -0.60 7.86 7.64
N ILE A 54 0.53 7.24 7.31
CA ILE A 54 1.12 6.14 8.05
C ILE A 54 2.41 6.62 8.67
N LEU A 55 2.48 6.50 9.99
CA LEU A 55 3.58 7.04 10.76
C LEU A 55 4.16 5.98 11.67
N VAL A 56 5.45 5.73 11.53
CA VAL A 56 6.23 4.89 12.45
C VAL A 56 7.08 5.81 13.32
N ARG A 57 6.84 5.79 14.63
CA ARG A 57 7.58 6.56 15.63
C ARG A 57 8.31 5.61 16.57
N GLN A 58 9.41 6.09 17.12
CA GLN A 58 10.13 5.37 18.16
C GLN A 58 9.90 6.05 19.50
N GLN A 59 9.60 5.28 20.53
CA GLN A 59 9.50 5.75 21.91
C GLN A 59 10.82 5.50 22.63
N GLN A 60 11.25 6.50 23.38
CA GLN A 60 12.37 6.39 24.29
C GLN A 60 11.94 5.62 25.55
N ASP A 61 12.64 4.53 25.85
CA ASP A 61 12.43 3.72 27.04
C ASP A 61 12.92 4.49 28.27
N SER A 62 12.13 4.49 29.34
CA SER A 62 12.44 5.20 30.60
C SER A 62 13.72 4.70 31.27
N ASP A 63 14.05 3.43 31.04
CA ASP A 63 15.02 2.70 31.86
C ASP A 63 16.47 2.95 31.42
N ASP A 64 16.69 3.12 30.11
CA ASP A 64 18.03 3.36 29.55
C ASP A 64 18.09 4.52 28.54
N GLY A 65 16.97 5.23 28.33
CA GLY A 65 16.89 6.36 27.42
C GLY A 65 17.08 5.97 25.95
N LYS A 66 16.99 4.69 25.59
CA LYS A 66 17.12 4.23 24.19
C LYS A 66 15.76 4.11 23.52
N TYR A 67 15.74 4.20 22.20
CA TYR A 67 14.53 4.04 21.39
C TYR A 67 14.22 2.55 21.16
N GLY A 68 13.77 1.85 22.20
CA GLY A 68 13.57 0.39 22.15
C GLY A 68 12.22 -0.05 21.60
N THR A 69 11.26 0.85 21.47
CA THR A 69 9.89 0.52 21.05
C THR A 69 9.45 1.34 19.85
N ASP A 70 9.04 0.68 18.77
CA ASP A 70 8.35 1.30 17.64
C ASP A 70 6.83 1.26 17.83
N PHE A 71 6.21 2.36 17.43
CA PHE A 71 4.77 2.60 17.36
C PHE A 71 4.39 2.89 15.93
N MET A 72 3.35 2.25 15.42
CA MET A 72 2.76 2.58 14.13
C MET A 72 1.40 3.20 14.35
N GLU A 73 1.15 4.34 13.68
CA GLU A 73 -0.14 5.01 13.62
C GLU A 73 -0.61 5.08 12.18
N VAL A 74 -1.89 4.78 11.96
CA VAL A 74 -2.57 5.02 10.69
C VAL A 74 -3.67 6.03 10.93
N ARG A 75 -3.60 7.13 10.19
CA ARG A 75 -4.53 8.25 10.28
C ARG A 75 -5.20 8.49 8.94
N ASN A 76 -6.47 8.90 8.95
CA ASN A 76 -7.13 9.45 7.77
C ASN A 76 -7.15 10.98 7.86
N ILE A 77 -6.41 11.62 6.97
CA ILE A 77 -6.33 13.08 6.85
C ILE A 77 -7.12 13.60 5.65
N GLY A 78 -7.76 12.70 4.90
CA GLY A 78 -8.60 13.02 3.75
C GLY A 78 -10.08 12.98 4.09
N SER A 79 -10.88 12.56 3.11
CA SER A 79 -12.32 12.46 3.27
C SER A 79 -12.73 11.31 4.19
N LYS A 80 -13.89 11.44 4.85
CA LYS A 80 -14.41 10.43 5.78
C LYS A 80 -14.62 9.09 5.08
N VAL A 81 -14.47 8.01 5.84
CA VAL A 81 -14.79 6.63 5.42
C VAL A 81 -15.94 6.10 6.26
N LYS A 82 -16.78 5.23 5.69
CA LYS A 82 -17.85 4.56 6.44
C LYS A 82 -17.31 3.39 7.24
N TYR A 83 -16.34 2.69 6.67
CA TYR A 83 -15.66 1.55 7.26
C TYR A 83 -14.19 1.56 6.86
N CYS A 84 -13.31 1.15 7.75
CA CYS A 84 -11.88 0.98 7.48
C CYS A 84 -11.33 -0.15 8.34
N LYS A 85 -10.59 -1.05 7.70
CA LYS A 85 -9.83 -2.12 8.34
C LYS A 85 -8.39 -1.98 7.90
N VAL A 86 -7.49 -2.01 8.88
CA VAL A 86 -6.05 -1.98 8.63
C VAL A 86 -5.44 -3.28 9.12
N GLU A 87 -4.67 -3.91 8.25
CA GLU A 87 -3.85 -5.08 8.55
C GLU A 87 -2.39 -4.71 8.34
N SER A 88 -1.52 -5.15 9.23
CA SER A 88 -0.08 -4.90 9.14
C SER A 88 0.71 -6.21 9.21
N THR A 89 1.85 -6.23 8.54
CA THR A 89 2.78 -7.36 8.57
C THR A 89 4.20 -6.83 8.52
N VAL A 90 5.08 -7.35 9.36
CA VAL A 90 6.47 -6.91 9.43
C VAL A 90 7.38 -8.03 8.94
N PHE A 91 8.36 -7.67 8.12
CA PHE A 91 9.44 -8.56 7.71
C PHE A 91 10.77 -8.01 8.18
N PHE A 92 11.63 -8.88 8.70
CA PHE A 92 13.06 -8.61 8.75
C PHE A 92 13.70 -9.12 7.47
N CYS A 93 14.55 -8.29 6.86
CA CYS A 93 15.27 -8.59 5.63
C CYS A 93 16.76 -8.68 5.96
N LEU A 94 17.38 -9.81 5.65
CA LEU A 94 18.84 -9.95 5.67
C LEU A 94 19.30 -10.03 4.23
N SER A 95 20.13 -9.11 3.80
CA SER A 95 20.76 -9.12 2.48
C SER A 95 22.26 -9.33 2.61
N LYS A 96 22.83 -10.23 1.80
CA LYS A 96 24.27 -10.47 1.72
C LYS A 96 24.79 -10.00 0.38
N HIS A 97 25.72 -9.08 0.43
CA HIS A 97 26.44 -8.58 -0.74
C HIS A 97 27.85 -9.15 -0.72
N TYR A 98 28.20 -9.88 -1.77
CA TYR A 98 29.55 -10.40 -1.98
C TYR A 98 29.89 -10.32 -3.47
N LEU A 99 30.94 -9.59 -3.82
CA LEU A 99 31.30 -9.28 -5.20
C LEU A 99 30.09 -8.68 -5.96
N SER A 100 29.60 -9.37 -6.99
CA SER A 100 28.43 -8.98 -7.80
C SER A 100 27.14 -9.71 -7.40
N GLN A 101 27.20 -10.63 -6.43
CA GLN A 101 26.04 -11.40 -5.96
C GLN A 101 25.33 -10.64 -4.83
N ARG A 102 24.00 -10.62 -4.91
CA ARG A 102 23.12 -10.05 -3.90
C ARG A 102 21.99 -11.02 -3.65
N ASP A 103 21.97 -11.58 -2.45
CA ASP A 103 20.93 -12.49 -2.00
C ASP A 103 20.20 -11.84 -0.82
N SER A 104 18.88 -11.92 -0.80
CA SER A 104 18.04 -11.37 0.27
C SER A 104 17.10 -12.45 0.80
N LEU A 105 17.00 -12.54 2.12
CA LEU A 105 16.03 -13.37 2.82
C LEU A 105 15.07 -12.49 3.58
N TYR A 106 13.79 -12.82 3.51
CA TYR A 106 12.72 -12.15 4.24
C TYR A 106 12.17 -13.10 5.29
N ALA A 107 12.05 -12.65 6.52
CA ALA A 107 11.48 -13.39 7.64
C ALA A 107 10.27 -12.62 8.17
N GLU A 108 9.07 -13.20 8.04
CA GLU A 108 7.84 -12.61 8.56
C GLU A 108 7.79 -12.68 10.09
N ILE A 109 7.53 -11.56 10.76
CA ILE A 109 7.49 -11.43 12.22
C ILE A 109 6.05 -11.16 12.67
N LYS A 110 5.42 -12.16 13.32
CA LYS A 110 3.97 -12.10 13.65
C LYS A 110 3.63 -11.15 14.79
N ASP A 111 4.51 -11.00 15.77
CA ASP A 111 4.24 -10.29 17.02
C ASP A 111 5.02 -8.96 17.15
N TYR A 112 5.54 -8.44 16.03
CA TYR A 112 6.26 -7.15 16.01
C TYR A 112 5.38 -6.00 16.52
N PHE A 113 4.08 -6.03 16.21
CA PHE A 113 3.06 -5.10 16.66
C PHE A 113 1.91 -5.87 17.34
N TYR A 114 2.15 -6.36 18.56
CA TYR A 114 1.18 -7.18 19.29
C TYR A 114 -0.02 -6.41 19.85
N ALA A 115 0.19 -5.22 20.41
CA ALA A 115 -0.89 -4.39 20.96
C ALA A 115 -1.51 -3.54 19.83
N THR A 116 -2.84 -3.48 19.77
CA THR A 116 -3.58 -2.71 18.76
C THR A 116 -4.74 -1.97 19.41
N VAL A 117 -4.86 -0.68 19.08
CA VAL A 117 -6.04 0.15 19.39
C VAL A 117 -6.62 0.62 18.07
N ASN A 118 -7.91 0.35 17.88
CA ASN A 118 -8.66 0.79 16.70
C ASN A 118 -9.67 1.85 17.14
N SER A 119 -9.77 2.94 16.38
CA SER A 119 -10.87 3.89 16.51
C SER A 119 -11.89 3.65 15.40
N ASN A 120 -13.09 3.25 15.79
CA ASN A 120 -14.23 3.17 14.89
C ASN A 120 -14.85 4.56 14.62
N VAL A 121 -14.40 5.61 15.32
CA VAL A 121 -15.03 6.93 15.36
C VAL A 121 -14.04 7.97 14.87
N GLY A 122 -14.14 8.27 13.57
CA GLY A 122 -13.83 9.48 12.79
C GLY A 122 -12.82 10.56 13.17
N ASP A 123 -12.06 10.46 14.27
CA ASP A 123 -11.23 11.56 14.80
C ASP A 123 -9.85 11.64 14.13
N GLY A 124 -9.76 11.18 12.87
CA GLY A 124 -8.53 11.17 12.10
C GLY A 124 -7.55 10.04 12.46
N LEU A 125 -7.55 9.47 13.67
CA LEU A 125 -6.80 8.25 13.99
C LEU A 125 -7.64 7.00 13.69
N ILE A 126 -7.10 6.04 12.94
CA ILE A 126 -7.77 4.77 12.62
C ILE A 126 -7.23 3.64 13.49
N MET A 127 -5.90 3.50 13.51
CA MET A 127 -5.23 2.41 14.19
C MET A 127 -3.93 2.90 14.81
N GLN A 128 -3.62 2.39 16.00
CA GLN A 128 -2.31 2.49 16.61
C GLN A 128 -1.86 1.09 17.05
N GLN A 129 -0.63 0.71 16.73
CA GLN A 129 -0.06 -0.57 17.14
C GLN A 129 1.37 -0.43 17.70
N TRP A 130 1.72 -1.28 18.66
CA TRP A 130 3.05 -1.31 19.28
C TRP A 130 3.34 -2.64 19.96
N CYS A 131 4.62 -2.88 20.27
CA CYS A 131 5.04 -3.98 21.14
C CYS A 131 6.30 -3.53 21.90
N PRO A 132 6.30 -3.48 23.24
CA PRO A 132 7.47 -3.01 23.99
C PRO A 132 8.75 -3.78 23.63
N GLY A 133 9.82 -3.05 23.32
CA GLY A 133 11.12 -3.65 23.00
C GLY A 133 11.25 -4.25 21.59
N ASN A 134 10.24 -4.15 20.72
CA ASN A 134 10.31 -4.67 19.34
C ASN A 134 11.49 -4.12 18.54
N ASN A 135 11.76 -2.81 18.63
CA ASN A 135 12.86 -2.18 17.93
C ASN A 135 14.21 -2.55 18.55
N ARG A 136 14.27 -2.83 19.86
CA ARG A 136 15.49 -3.31 20.52
C ARG A 136 15.96 -4.63 19.91
N ILE A 137 15.04 -5.57 19.69
CA ILE A 137 15.33 -6.86 19.06
C ILE A 137 15.80 -6.68 17.61
N PHE A 138 15.14 -5.78 16.86
CA PHE A 138 15.61 -5.42 15.52
C PHE A 138 17.04 -4.86 15.55
N CYS A 139 17.33 -3.91 16.44
CA CYS A 139 18.65 -3.30 16.58
C CYS A 139 19.73 -4.30 17.00
N GLU A 140 19.39 -5.31 17.82
CA GLU A 140 20.31 -6.40 18.14
C GLU A 140 20.68 -7.21 16.89
N GLY A 141 19.71 -7.57 16.06
CA GLY A 141 19.95 -8.22 14.77
C GLY A 141 20.79 -7.36 13.83
N TYR A 142 20.49 -6.06 13.76
CA TYR A 142 21.25 -5.09 12.97
C TYR A 142 22.73 -5.00 13.40
N ASN A 143 22.98 -4.95 14.71
CA ASN A 143 24.34 -4.91 15.23
C ASN A 143 25.10 -6.23 14.97
N LYS A 144 24.42 -7.38 15.05
CA LYS A 144 25.01 -8.67 14.65
C LYS A 144 25.37 -8.68 13.17
N ALA A 145 24.52 -8.15 12.29
CA ALA A 145 24.79 -8.03 10.85
C ALA A 145 26.02 -7.17 10.55
N ILE A 146 26.17 -6.03 11.23
CA ILE A 146 27.38 -5.20 11.11
C ILE A 146 28.61 -5.96 11.58
N HIS A 147 28.52 -6.64 12.73
CA HIS A 147 29.65 -7.38 13.29
C HIS A 147 30.12 -8.50 12.36
N ASP A 148 29.19 -9.20 11.73
CA ASP A 148 29.46 -10.26 10.77
C ASP A 148 29.86 -9.75 9.37
N SER A 149 29.80 -8.44 9.13
CA SER A 149 30.21 -7.81 7.86
C SER A 149 31.70 -7.55 7.84
N HIS A 150 32.47 -8.55 7.39
CA HIS A 150 33.92 -8.47 7.26
C HIS A 150 34.42 -9.20 6.00
N ASP A 151 35.70 -9.04 5.67
CA ASP A 151 36.40 -9.75 4.58
C ASP A 151 35.71 -9.68 3.20
N GLY A 152 35.11 -8.52 2.89
CA GLY A 152 34.44 -8.27 1.61
C GLY A 152 33.04 -8.89 1.49
N ILE A 153 32.52 -9.46 2.58
CA ILE A 153 31.11 -9.85 2.72
C ILE A 153 30.40 -8.77 3.55
N HIS A 154 29.32 -8.22 3.00
CA HIS A 154 28.52 -7.20 3.68
C HIS A 154 27.11 -7.70 3.90
N TYR A 155 26.67 -7.73 5.15
CA TYR A 155 25.30 -8.01 5.55
C TYR A 155 24.55 -6.72 5.83
N PHE A 156 23.37 -6.58 5.24
CA PHE A 156 22.44 -5.49 5.48
C PHE A 156 21.19 -6.07 6.13
N TYR A 157 20.79 -5.50 7.27
CA TYR A 157 19.64 -5.95 8.02
C TYR A 157 18.60 -4.85 8.08
N ASP A 158 17.52 -5.04 7.33
CA ASP A 158 16.47 -4.04 7.18
C ASP A 158 15.14 -4.55 7.74
N LYS A 159 14.25 -3.61 8.02
CA LYS A 159 12.88 -3.87 8.44
C LYS A 159 11.94 -3.35 7.37
N VAL A 160 10.96 -4.17 6.99
CA VAL A 160 9.91 -3.82 6.04
C VAL A 160 8.59 -3.91 6.75
N ILE A 161 7.87 -2.80 6.85
CA ILE A 161 6.51 -2.77 7.42
C ILE A 161 5.54 -2.65 6.26
N LEU A 162 4.67 -3.64 6.10
CA LEU A 162 3.61 -3.62 5.09
C LEU A 162 2.27 -3.36 5.74
N LEU A 163 1.43 -2.59 5.06
CA LEU A 163 0.05 -2.36 5.45
C LEU A 163 -0.89 -2.66 4.29
N LYS A 164 -2.03 -3.27 4.62
CA LYS A 164 -3.19 -3.40 3.76
C LYS A 164 -4.35 -2.64 4.41
N ILE A 165 -4.92 -1.69 3.68
CA ILE A 165 -6.04 -0.87 4.14
C ILE A 165 -7.23 -1.19 3.25
N ASP A 166 -8.23 -1.87 3.82
CA ASP A 166 -9.52 -2.14 3.18
C ASP A 166 -10.53 -1.10 3.71
N TYR A 167 -11.14 -0.29 2.84
CA TYR A 167 -12.08 0.74 3.26
C TYR A 167 -13.30 0.85 2.35
N GLN A 168 -14.39 1.39 2.92
CA GLN A 168 -15.59 1.78 2.17
C GLN A 168 -15.71 3.31 2.19
N ASP A 169 -15.78 3.91 1.00
CA ASP A 169 -15.90 5.36 0.86
C ASP A 169 -17.33 5.87 1.15
N ILE A 170 -17.53 7.19 1.06
CA ILE A 170 -18.83 7.82 1.30
C ILE A 170 -19.90 7.44 0.26
N LEU A 171 -19.50 6.92 -0.91
CA LEU A 171 -20.36 6.49 -2.00
C LEU A 171 -20.66 4.99 -1.97
N ASP A 172 -20.29 4.30 -0.89
CA ASP A 172 -20.46 2.85 -0.69
C ASP A 172 -19.56 1.98 -1.57
N GLU A 173 -18.52 2.54 -2.20
CA GLU A 173 -17.54 1.78 -2.98
C GLU A 173 -16.43 1.23 -2.07
N ASN A 174 -16.07 -0.04 -2.29
CA ASN A 174 -15.01 -0.72 -1.54
C ASN A 174 -13.67 -0.59 -2.27
N HIS A 175 -12.63 -0.29 -1.51
CA HIS A 175 -11.28 -0.08 -2.01
C HIS A 175 -10.26 -0.79 -1.14
N THR A 176 -9.15 -1.21 -1.76
CA THR A 176 -7.99 -1.76 -1.07
C THR A 176 -6.75 -0.99 -1.48
N GLN A 177 -5.96 -0.56 -0.50
CA GLN A 177 -4.68 0.10 -0.73
C GLN A 177 -3.57 -0.64 0.02
N TYR A 178 -2.39 -0.71 -0.61
CA TYR A 178 -1.22 -1.38 -0.08
C TYR A 178 -0.10 -0.37 0.15
N TYR A 179 0.61 -0.52 1.25
CA TYR A 179 1.70 0.37 1.63
C TYR A 179 2.91 -0.42 2.09
N LYS A 180 4.09 0.13 1.80
CA LYS A 180 5.36 -0.18 2.46
C LYS A 180 5.78 1.05 3.23
N ASP A 181 5.86 0.93 4.55
CA ASP A 181 6.04 2.04 5.46
C ASP A 181 4.97 3.13 5.19
N ASN A 182 5.37 4.31 4.71
CA ASN A 182 4.46 5.39 4.33
C ASN A 182 4.28 5.56 2.81
N ILE A 183 4.81 4.63 2.00
CA ILE A 183 4.79 4.71 0.54
C ILE A 183 3.74 3.73 0.02
N GLN A 184 2.80 4.23 -0.78
CA GLN A 184 1.82 3.39 -1.46
C GLN A 184 2.52 2.52 -2.53
N ILE A 185 2.19 1.23 -2.56
CA ILE A 185 2.76 0.23 -3.47
C ILE A 185 1.66 -0.54 -4.19
N SER A 186 2.01 -1.27 -5.25
CA SER A 186 1.06 -2.17 -5.92
C SER A 186 0.82 -3.45 -5.10
N GLU A 187 -0.27 -4.14 -5.39
CA GLU A 187 -0.57 -5.47 -4.82
C GLU A 187 0.53 -6.49 -5.13
N GLU A 188 1.09 -6.45 -6.35
CA GLU A 188 2.21 -7.31 -6.76
C GLU A 188 3.45 -7.05 -5.88
N GLN A 189 3.78 -5.79 -5.64
CA GLN A 189 4.89 -5.41 -4.76
C GLN A 189 4.64 -5.83 -3.31
N TYR A 190 3.38 -5.78 -2.85
CA TYR A 190 2.99 -6.21 -1.51
C TYR A 190 3.15 -7.74 -1.37
N ASN A 191 2.61 -8.51 -2.32
CA ASN A 191 2.64 -9.98 -2.29
C ASN A 191 4.05 -10.56 -2.46
N HIS A 192 4.95 -9.85 -3.17
CA HIS A 192 6.35 -10.26 -3.34
C HIS A 192 7.06 -10.61 -2.03
N TYR A 193 6.79 -9.90 -0.93
CA TYR A 193 7.43 -10.16 0.36
C TYR A 193 6.93 -11.48 1.00
N PHE A 194 5.63 -11.76 0.89
CA PHE A 194 5.05 -13.01 1.37
C PHE A 194 5.55 -14.20 0.54
N GLU A 195 5.60 -14.06 -0.78
CA GLU A 195 6.13 -15.08 -1.68
C GLU A 195 7.60 -15.36 -1.42
N SER A 196 8.42 -14.31 -1.25
CA SER A 196 9.85 -14.45 -0.97
C SER A 196 10.13 -15.06 0.41
N SER A 197 9.35 -14.70 1.41
CA SER A 197 9.39 -15.31 2.74
C SER A 197 8.98 -16.78 2.67
N SER A 198 7.88 -17.11 2.00
CA SER A 198 7.39 -18.48 1.84
C SER A 198 8.35 -19.37 1.04
N ALA A 199 8.99 -18.84 0.00
CA ALA A 199 10.02 -19.56 -0.75
C ALA A 199 11.21 -19.94 0.14
N SER A 200 11.50 -19.13 1.16
CA SER A 200 12.57 -19.38 2.12
C SER A 200 12.10 -20.29 3.25
N TRP A 201 10.98 -19.99 3.89
CA TRP A 201 10.58 -20.56 5.18
C TRP A 201 9.34 -21.46 5.11
N GLY A 202 8.73 -21.62 3.94
CA GLY A 202 7.46 -22.31 3.76
C GLY A 202 6.36 -21.61 4.55
N VAL A 203 5.65 -22.36 5.38
CA VAL A 203 4.59 -21.84 6.26
C VAL A 203 5.09 -21.34 7.62
N HIS A 204 6.42 -21.31 7.83
CA HIS A 204 7.00 -20.86 9.08
C HIS A 204 7.02 -19.33 9.18
N PHE A 205 6.64 -18.83 10.35
CA PHE A 205 6.71 -17.43 10.73
C PHE A 205 7.50 -17.30 12.04
N PHE A 206 8.14 -16.16 12.21
CA PHE A 206 8.94 -15.86 13.38
C PHE A 206 8.16 -15.03 14.40
N THR A 207 8.62 -15.10 15.63
CA THR A 207 8.23 -14.26 16.75
C THR A 207 9.45 -13.47 17.24
N LEU A 208 9.21 -12.36 17.92
CA LEU A 208 10.24 -11.54 18.56
C LEU A 208 11.06 -12.31 19.60
N ARG A 209 10.60 -13.48 20.06
CA ARG A 209 11.32 -14.35 20.99
C ARG A 209 12.34 -15.27 20.32
N ASP A 210 12.26 -15.42 19.00
CA ASP A 210 13.16 -16.28 18.24
C ASP A 210 14.52 -15.57 18.01
N ASP A 211 15.59 -16.35 17.77
CA ASP A 211 16.90 -15.80 17.39
C ASP A 211 16.93 -15.54 15.87
N ILE A 212 16.05 -14.64 15.43
CA ILE A 212 15.69 -14.43 14.02
C ILE A 212 16.93 -14.22 13.15
N TYR A 213 17.84 -13.33 13.57
CA TYR A 213 19.07 -13.05 12.82
C TYR A 213 19.94 -14.29 12.63
N LYS A 214 20.12 -15.10 13.69
CA LYS A 214 20.97 -16.29 13.64
C LYS A 214 20.41 -17.31 12.65
N ASP A 215 19.10 -17.51 12.65
CA ASP A 215 18.43 -18.44 11.74
C ASP A 215 18.50 -17.95 10.29
N MET A 216 18.25 -16.66 10.06
CA MET A 216 18.40 -16.03 8.73
C MET A 216 19.83 -16.16 8.22
N LYS A 217 20.84 -15.86 9.05
CA LYS A 217 22.25 -15.96 8.69
C LYS A 217 22.63 -17.41 8.35
N LYS A 218 22.26 -18.36 9.21
CA LYS A 218 22.53 -19.79 8.98
C LYS A 218 21.98 -20.23 7.62
N LYS A 219 20.73 -19.88 7.31
CA LYS A 219 20.13 -20.22 6.02
C LYS A 219 20.84 -19.58 4.83
N MET A 220 21.22 -18.30 4.98
CA MET A 220 21.94 -17.55 3.96
C MET A 220 23.34 -18.12 3.68
N ASP A 221 23.99 -18.68 4.69
CA ASP A 221 25.30 -19.34 4.56
C ASP A 221 25.17 -20.77 4.02
N GLU A 222 24.11 -21.51 4.40
CA GLU A 222 23.81 -22.85 3.88
C GLU A 222 23.48 -22.85 2.38
N GLY A 223 22.82 -21.80 1.87
CA GLY A 223 22.54 -21.63 0.44
C GLY A 223 23.79 -21.63 -0.46
N LYS A 224 25.00 -21.40 0.09
CA LYS A 224 26.26 -21.46 -0.65
C LYS A 224 26.95 -22.84 -0.64
N LEU A 225 26.54 -23.78 0.20
CA LEU A 225 27.14 -25.12 0.24
C LEU A 225 26.69 -26.02 -0.93
N SER A 226 25.58 -25.71 -1.59
CA SER A 226 25.10 -26.47 -2.77
C SER A 226 25.78 -26.09 -4.09
N ASP A 227 26.34 -24.87 -4.21
CA ASP A 227 26.96 -24.41 -5.46
C ASP A 227 28.46 -24.73 -5.56
N ASN A 228 29.11 -25.07 -4.43
CA ASN A 228 30.53 -25.45 -4.39
C ASN A 228 30.76 -26.97 -4.43
N ILE A 229 29.72 -27.81 -4.47
CA ILE A 229 29.85 -29.27 -4.62
C ILE A 229 29.79 -29.70 -6.10
N ASN A 230 29.42 -28.80 -7.01
CA ASN A 230 29.33 -29.06 -8.46
C ASN A 230 30.35 -28.25 -9.32
N ARG A 231 31.48 -27.81 -8.74
CA ARG A 231 32.60 -27.26 -9.50
C ARG A 231 33.89 -28.01 -9.22
#